data_AF-A0A9W8Z9X9-F1
#
_entry.id   AF-A0A9W8Z9X9-F1
#
_cell.length_a   1.000
_cell.length_b   1.000
_cell.length_c   1.000
_cell.angle_alpha   90.00
_cell.angle_beta   90.00
_cell.angle_gamma   90.00
#
_symmetry.space_group_name_H-M   'P 1'
#
loop_
_entity.id
_entity.type
_entity.pdbx_description
1 polymer ?
#
loop_
_entity_poly.entity_id
_entity_poly.type
_entity_poly.pdbx_seq_one_letter_code
_entity_poly.pdbx_strand_id
1 'polypeptide(L)'
;MQTHKGGPMIDIAKVSEWLTKNVNEKLYPRLLLMSPNGNLLAYSTPVDIKALRDQAALISAAWKGYCIGRQTQSAPDPRKDSARDDALAAQQNGLKPPLETLTIEAETCNILVRSLQPELLFVLIGELPPNKVQRFTITAEGYGDPRYPALEDAHLLNTLKSSTLKAPSIKSSMSQREKDVRLGALHVQRKRLDALTDYIQRDFKNSGFVMPADWALQ
;
A
#
# COMPACT_ATOMS: atom_id res chain seq x y z
N MET A 1 29.67 25.62 -13.51
CA MET A 1 29.72 24.17 -13.79
C MET A 1 29.39 23.43 -12.50
N GLN A 2 28.14 23.03 -12.30
CA GLN A 2 27.77 22.11 -11.23
C GLN A 2 27.50 20.75 -11.87
N THR A 3 28.37 19.79 -11.57
CA THR A 3 28.21 18.40 -11.97
C THR A 3 27.06 17.81 -11.15
N HIS A 4 25.88 17.64 -11.75
CA HIS A 4 24.88 16.72 -11.21
C HIS A 4 25.50 15.32 -11.20
N LYS A 5 26.06 14.91 -10.06
CA LYS A 5 26.36 13.50 -9.80
C LYS A 5 25.02 12.77 -9.91
N GLY A 6 24.87 11.96 -10.95
CA GLY A 6 23.68 11.13 -11.15
C GLY A 6 23.43 10.31 -9.90
N GLY A 7 22.35 10.63 -9.19
CA GLY A 7 21.87 9.82 -8.09
C GLY A 7 21.47 8.43 -8.57
N PRO A 8 21.24 7.48 -7.65
CA PRO A 8 20.68 6.18 -8.00
C PRO A 8 19.39 6.37 -8.81
N MET A 9 19.23 5.61 -9.89
CA MET A 9 18.07 5.68 -10.79
C MET A 9 17.40 4.31 -10.88
N ILE A 10 16.06 4.29 -10.93
CA ILE A 10 15.29 3.05 -11.05
C ILE A 10 15.45 2.46 -12.46
N ASP A 11 15.78 1.17 -12.53
CA ASP A 11 15.75 0.38 -13.75
C ASP A 11 14.33 -0.16 -14.00
N ILE A 12 13.56 0.59 -14.81
CA ILE A 12 12.13 0.33 -15.07
C ILE A 12 11.90 -1.07 -15.66
N ALA A 13 12.83 -1.57 -16.48
CA ALA A 13 12.70 -2.89 -17.10
C ALA A 13 12.80 -4.00 -16.05
N LYS A 14 13.80 -3.94 -15.16
CA LYS A 14 13.95 -4.89 -14.05
C LYS A 14 12.80 -4.80 -13.06
N VAL A 15 12.29 -3.60 -12.80
CA VAL A 15 11.13 -3.43 -11.94
C VAL A 15 9.89 -4.06 -12.56
N SER A 16 9.65 -3.86 -13.85
CA SER A 16 8.50 -4.48 -14.55
C SER A 16 8.59 -6.01 -14.56
N GLU A 17 9.79 -6.56 -14.73
CA GLU A 17 10.06 -7.99 -14.60
C GLU A 17 9.79 -8.48 -13.17
N TRP A 18 10.28 -7.75 -12.16
CA TRP A 18 10.05 -8.07 -10.75
C TRP A 18 8.56 -8.03 -10.38
N LEU A 19 7.82 -7.02 -10.85
CA LEU A 19 6.37 -6.92 -10.65
C LEU A 19 5.67 -8.13 -11.27
N THR A 20 6.02 -8.49 -12.49
CA THR A 20 5.46 -9.64 -13.21
C THR A 20 5.72 -10.95 -12.47
N LYS A 21 6.91 -11.15 -11.90
CA LYS A 21 7.24 -12.36 -11.11
C LYS A 21 6.52 -12.44 -9.76
N ASN A 22 5.96 -11.33 -9.27
CA ASN A 22 5.35 -11.24 -7.96
C ASN A 22 3.82 -11.20 -7.98
N VAL A 23 3.18 -11.32 -9.15
CA VAL A 23 1.71 -11.39 -9.28
C VAL A 23 1.17 -12.76 -8.87
N ASN A 24 -0.13 -12.79 -8.59
CA ASN A 24 -0.89 -14.04 -8.48
C ASN A 24 -2.16 -13.91 -9.31
N GLU A 25 -2.26 -14.68 -10.38
CA GLU A 25 -3.36 -14.59 -11.37
C GLU A 25 -4.76 -14.65 -10.76
N LYS A 26 -4.93 -15.32 -9.61
CA LYS A 26 -6.25 -15.52 -8.98
C LYS A 26 -6.58 -14.51 -7.89
N LEU A 27 -5.58 -13.84 -7.31
CA LEU A 27 -5.77 -13.00 -6.13
C LEU A 27 -5.35 -11.56 -6.39
N TYR A 28 -4.25 -11.34 -7.08
CA TYR A 28 -3.69 -10.04 -7.39
C TYR A 28 -2.95 -10.12 -8.72
N PRO A 29 -3.70 -10.20 -9.85
CA PRO A 29 -3.09 -10.39 -11.15
C PRO A 29 -2.27 -9.18 -11.61
N ARG A 30 -2.42 -8.01 -10.95
CA ARG A 30 -1.82 -6.76 -11.42
C ARG A 30 -1.13 -6.00 -10.30
N LEU A 31 0.13 -5.64 -10.57
CA LEU A 31 0.95 -4.76 -9.74
C LEU A 31 1.52 -3.64 -10.62
N LEU A 32 1.56 -2.42 -10.11
CA LEU A 32 2.13 -1.27 -10.83
C LEU A 32 2.77 -0.25 -9.90
N LEU A 33 3.71 0.50 -10.46
CA LEU A 33 4.26 1.72 -9.90
C LEU A 33 3.83 2.90 -10.75
N MET A 34 3.40 3.96 -10.08
CA MET A 34 2.97 5.19 -10.73
C MET A 34 3.25 6.40 -9.87
N SER A 35 3.32 7.58 -10.48
CA SER A 35 3.29 8.83 -9.71
C SER A 35 1.86 9.13 -9.24
N PRO A 36 1.69 9.94 -8.16
CA PRO A 36 0.37 10.44 -7.75
C PRO A 36 -0.36 11.20 -8.85
N ASN A 37 0.35 11.67 -9.89
CA ASN A 37 -0.21 12.41 -11.02
C ASN A 37 -0.78 11.53 -12.15
N GLY A 38 -0.69 10.19 -12.03
CA GLY A 38 -1.24 9.29 -13.05
C GLY A 38 -0.19 8.75 -14.04
N ASN A 39 1.08 9.15 -13.90
CA ASN A 39 2.15 8.67 -14.78
C ASN A 39 2.53 7.24 -14.38
N LEU A 40 2.30 6.28 -15.27
CA LEU A 40 2.73 4.90 -15.10
C LEU A 40 4.26 4.81 -15.27
N LEU A 41 4.94 4.25 -14.27
CA LEU A 41 6.39 4.06 -14.28
C LEU A 41 6.74 2.63 -14.66
N ALA A 42 6.13 1.64 -14.01
CA ALA A 42 6.35 0.22 -14.24
C ALA A 42 5.08 -0.57 -13.96
N TYR A 43 4.89 -1.72 -14.59
CA TYR A 43 3.70 -2.56 -14.41
C TYR A 43 3.98 -4.02 -14.73
N SER A 44 3.19 -4.91 -14.14
CA SER A 44 3.19 -6.34 -14.47
C SER A 44 2.60 -6.59 -15.85
N THR A 45 3.18 -7.53 -16.59
CA THR A 45 2.70 -7.97 -17.92
C THR A 45 2.17 -9.41 -17.86
N PRO A 46 1.26 -9.83 -18.76
CA PRO A 46 0.63 -9.06 -19.83
C PRO A 46 -0.48 -8.12 -19.34
N VAL A 47 -0.70 -7.00 -20.03
CA VAL A 47 -1.78 -6.03 -19.70
C VAL A 47 -2.22 -5.22 -20.91
N ASP A 48 -3.51 -4.85 -20.94
CA ASP A 48 -4.01 -3.82 -21.85
C ASP A 48 -3.61 -2.43 -21.33
N ILE A 49 -2.70 -1.75 -22.05
CA ILE A 49 -2.17 -0.45 -21.68
C ILE A 49 -3.26 0.63 -21.64
N LYS A 50 -4.29 0.53 -22.49
CA LYS A 50 -5.38 1.52 -22.50
C LYS A 50 -6.18 1.42 -21.21
N ALA A 51 -6.65 0.22 -20.87
CA ALA A 51 -7.36 -0.03 -19.63
C ALA A 51 -6.50 0.31 -18.39
N LEU A 52 -5.19 0.04 -18.45
CA LEU A 52 -4.27 0.35 -17.36
C LEU A 52 -4.12 1.86 -17.13
N ARG A 53 -4.07 2.66 -18.20
CA ARG A 53 -4.02 4.13 -18.11
C ARG A 53 -5.31 4.70 -17.54
N ASP A 54 -6.46 4.16 -17.95
CA ASP A 54 -7.76 4.56 -17.39
C ASP A 54 -7.82 4.26 -15.88
N GLN A 55 -7.33 3.09 -15.47
CA GLN A 55 -7.19 2.73 -14.05
C GLN A 55 -6.23 3.66 -13.30
N ALA A 56 -5.08 3.99 -13.87
CA ALA A 56 -4.11 4.91 -13.26
C ALA A 56 -4.70 6.31 -13.09
N ALA A 57 -5.46 6.81 -14.07
CA ALA A 57 -6.15 8.09 -13.96
C ALA A 57 -7.18 8.08 -12.81
N LEU A 58 -7.97 7.00 -12.70
CA LEU A 58 -8.92 6.82 -11.60
C LEU A 58 -8.22 6.78 -10.23
N ILE A 59 -7.14 6.01 -10.12
CA ILE A 59 -6.33 5.90 -8.89
C ILE A 59 -5.75 7.25 -8.50
N SER A 60 -5.20 7.99 -9.45
CA SER A 60 -4.63 9.33 -9.23
C SER A 60 -5.69 10.29 -8.69
N ALA A 61 -6.87 10.33 -9.32
CA ALA A 61 -7.97 11.18 -8.91
C ALA A 61 -8.47 10.83 -7.49
N ALA A 62 -8.65 9.53 -7.22
CA ALA A 62 -9.05 9.05 -5.90
C ALA A 62 -8.00 9.41 -4.83
N TRP A 63 -6.73 9.08 -5.08
CA TRP A 63 -5.62 9.37 -4.17
C TRP A 63 -5.56 10.86 -3.80
N LYS A 64 -5.55 11.74 -4.81
CA LYS A 64 -5.54 13.20 -4.61
C LYS A 64 -6.74 13.69 -3.82
N GLY A 65 -7.94 13.17 -4.11
CA GLY A 65 -9.15 13.49 -3.37
C GLY A 65 -9.01 13.19 -1.87
N TYR A 66 -8.38 12.06 -1.51
CA TYR A 66 -8.16 11.67 -0.12
C TYR A 66 -6.94 12.32 0.54
N CYS A 67 -6.10 13.04 -0.21
CA CYS A 67 -5.04 13.89 0.33
C CYS A 67 -5.56 15.27 0.79
N ILE A 68 -6.74 15.71 0.33
CA ILE A 68 -7.31 17.00 0.73
C ILE A 68 -7.57 17.02 2.24
N GLY A 69 -7.06 18.02 2.95
CA GLY A 69 -7.19 18.16 4.40
C GLY A 69 -6.26 17.23 5.20
N ARG A 70 -5.28 16.58 4.56
CA ARG A 70 -4.19 15.85 5.20
C ARG A 70 -2.89 16.63 5.13
N GLN A 71 -1.98 16.35 6.07
CA GLN A 71 -0.60 16.80 6.01
C GLN A 71 0.10 16.21 4.77
N THR A 72 0.93 17.02 4.11
CA THR A 72 1.76 16.56 2.99
C THR A 72 2.89 15.68 3.52
N GLN A 73 3.15 14.57 2.84
CA GLN A 73 4.26 13.68 3.16
C GLN A 73 5.59 14.35 2.84
N SER A 74 6.51 14.35 3.80
CA SER A 74 7.86 14.88 3.62
C SER A 74 8.73 13.92 2.80
N ALA A 75 9.77 14.46 2.16
CA ALA A 75 10.77 13.63 1.50
C ALA A 75 11.41 12.64 2.50
N PRO A 76 11.68 11.38 2.09
CA PRO A 76 12.31 10.40 2.96
C PRO A 76 13.71 10.87 3.39
N ASP A 77 13.95 10.99 4.70
CA ASP A 77 15.28 11.23 5.27
C ASP A 77 15.74 9.96 5.99
N PRO A 78 16.86 9.33 5.60
CA PRO A 78 17.35 8.10 6.25
C PRO A 78 17.70 8.28 7.73
N ARG A 79 17.82 9.52 8.22
CA ARG A 79 18.15 9.84 9.62
C ARG A 79 16.93 10.09 10.49
N LYS A 80 15.72 10.16 9.91
CA LYS A 80 14.49 10.50 10.63
C LYS A 80 13.38 9.51 10.32
N ASP A 81 12.47 9.36 11.27
CA ASP A 81 11.21 8.67 11.04
C ASP A 81 10.19 9.68 10.48
N SER A 82 10.33 10.01 9.19
CA SER A 82 9.52 11.05 8.54
C SER A 82 8.01 10.81 8.70
N ALA A 83 7.55 9.55 8.71
CA ALA A 83 6.13 9.23 8.84
C ALA A 83 5.58 9.62 10.23
N ARG A 84 6.37 9.38 11.29
CA ARG A 84 6.01 9.77 12.65
C ARG A 84 6.06 11.28 12.82
N ASP A 85 7.10 11.93 12.29
CA ASP A 85 7.25 13.39 12.37
C ASP A 85 6.12 14.11 11.64
N ASP A 86 5.73 13.64 10.45
CA ASP A 86 4.60 14.18 9.69
C ASP A 86 3.27 13.98 10.43
N ALA A 87 3.08 12.85 11.12
CA ALA A 87 1.88 12.61 11.92
C ALA A 87 1.80 13.57 13.12
N LEU A 88 2.93 13.86 13.77
CA LEU A 88 3.00 14.84 14.86
C LEU A 88 2.73 16.26 14.34
N ALA A 89 3.28 16.62 13.18
CA ALA A 89 3.02 17.91 12.53
C ALA A 89 1.54 18.06 12.16
N ALA A 90 0.91 17.00 11.66
CA ALA A 90 -0.52 16.98 11.36
C ALA A 90 -1.36 17.30 12.60
N GLN A 91 -1.06 16.67 13.74
CA GLN A 91 -1.75 16.93 15.00
C GLN A 91 -1.62 18.38 15.47
N GLN A 92 -0.43 18.97 15.33
CA GLN A 92 -0.19 20.39 15.67
C GLN A 92 -0.99 21.34 14.78
N ASN A 93 -1.13 21.00 13.50
CA ASN A 93 -1.84 21.81 12.51
C ASN A 93 -3.35 21.52 12.45
N GLY A 94 -3.87 20.61 13.28
CA GLY A 94 -5.28 20.17 13.21
C GLY A 94 -5.63 19.41 11.93
N LEU A 95 -4.63 18.88 11.21
CA LEU A 95 -4.77 18.09 10.00
C LEU A 95 -4.75 16.58 10.32
N LYS A 96 -5.25 15.78 9.38
CA LYS A 96 -5.05 14.33 9.40
C LYS A 96 -3.62 13.97 8.96
N PRO A 97 -3.04 12.85 9.43
CA PRO A 97 -1.72 12.41 8.99
C PRO A 97 -1.70 12.17 7.47
N PRO A 98 -0.50 12.21 6.84
CA PRO A 98 -0.36 11.91 5.41
C PRO A 98 -0.98 10.57 5.05
N LEU A 99 -1.53 10.48 3.85
CA LEU A 99 -2.14 9.26 3.35
C LEU A 99 -1.06 8.21 3.10
N GLU A 100 -1.13 7.08 3.79
CA GLU A 100 -0.22 5.95 3.58
C GLU A 100 -0.87 4.90 2.69
N THR A 101 -2.12 4.54 2.98
CA THR A 101 -2.85 3.50 2.25
C THR A 101 -4.23 3.96 1.85
N LEU A 102 -4.58 3.72 0.59
CA LEU A 102 -5.95 3.83 0.10
C LEU A 102 -6.41 2.45 -0.37
N THR A 103 -7.49 1.95 0.22
CA THR A 103 -8.13 0.69 -0.20
C THR A 103 -9.48 1.03 -0.82
N ILE A 104 -9.66 0.66 -2.08
CA ILE A 104 -10.91 0.81 -2.83
C ILE A 104 -11.44 -0.60 -3.08
N GLU A 105 -12.55 -0.89 -2.45
CA GLU A 105 -13.31 -2.12 -2.60
C GLU A 105 -14.39 -1.86 -3.64
N ALA A 106 -14.30 -2.48 -4.81
CA ALA A 106 -15.30 -2.39 -5.88
C ALA A 106 -16.01 -3.73 -6.07
N GLU A 107 -17.08 -3.74 -6.87
CA GLU A 107 -17.90 -4.93 -7.08
C GLU A 107 -17.14 -6.10 -7.72
N THR A 108 -16.09 -5.80 -8.48
CA THR A 108 -15.34 -6.79 -9.28
C THR A 108 -13.87 -6.92 -8.87
N CYS A 109 -13.36 -5.98 -8.07
CA CYS A 109 -11.94 -5.96 -7.69
C CYS A 109 -11.69 -5.16 -6.41
N ASN A 110 -10.52 -5.36 -5.84
CA ASN A 110 -9.97 -4.48 -4.82
C ASN A 110 -8.77 -3.75 -5.40
N ILE A 111 -8.67 -2.44 -5.16
CA ILE A 111 -7.49 -1.64 -5.52
C ILE A 111 -6.86 -1.16 -4.23
N LEU A 112 -5.62 -1.57 -3.99
CA LEU A 112 -4.86 -1.14 -2.83
C LEU A 112 -3.69 -0.30 -3.30
N VAL A 113 -3.63 0.94 -2.82
CA VAL A 113 -2.61 1.94 -3.14
C VAL A 113 -1.82 2.23 -1.88
N ARG A 114 -0.50 2.15 -1.97
CA ARG A 114 0.44 2.44 -0.89
C ARG A 114 1.40 3.54 -1.32
N SER A 115 1.57 4.56 -0.49
CA SER A 115 2.65 5.52 -0.67
C SER A 115 3.99 4.86 -0.37
N LEU A 116 4.92 4.92 -1.32
CA LEU A 116 6.32 4.56 -1.08
C LEU A 116 7.15 5.79 -0.71
N GLN A 117 6.92 6.89 -1.43
CA GLN A 117 7.54 8.21 -1.30
C GLN A 117 6.52 9.26 -1.80
N PRO A 118 6.70 10.57 -1.52
CA PRO A 118 5.73 11.60 -1.92
C PRO A 118 5.31 11.56 -3.40
N GLU A 119 6.25 11.23 -4.29
CA GLU A 119 6.03 11.17 -5.75
C GLU A 119 5.93 9.74 -6.30
N LEU A 120 5.77 8.73 -5.44
CA LEU A 120 5.80 7.33 -5.86
C LEU A 120 4.77 6.48 -5.12
N LEU A 121 3.83 5.94 -5.88
CA LEU A 121 2.79 5.03 -5.41
C LEU A 121 3.05 3.61 -5.90
N PHE A 122 2.80 2.65 -5.02
CA PHE A 122 2.71 1.23 -5.35
C PHE A 122 1.27 0.75 -5.27
N VAL A 123 0.82 0.09 -6.33
CA VAL A 123 -0.58 -0.31 -6.46
C VAL A 123 -0.67 -1.80 -6.73
N LEU A 124 -1.61 -2.44 -6.01
CA LEU A 124 -2.03 -3.82 -6.20
C LEU A 124 -3.50 -3.83 -6.58
N ILE A 125 -3.83 -4.44 -7.73
CA ILE A 125 -5.21 -4.66 -8.17
C ILE A 125 -5.52 -6.15 -7.99
N GLY A 126 -6.42 -6.42 -7.05
CA GLY A 126 -6.86 -7.73 -6.64
C GLY A 126 -8.20 -8.13 -7.25
N GLU A 127 -8.36 -9.42 -7.51
CA GLU A 127 -9.65 -9.99 -7.93
C GLU A 127 -10.45 -10.48 -6.73
N LEU A 128 -11.75 -10.60 -6.92
CA LEU A 128 -12.66 -11.19 -5.94
C LEU A 128 -12.91 -12.67 -6.27
N PRO A 129 -13.10 -13.52 -5.26
CA PRO A 129 -13.62 -14.86 -5.49
C PRO A 129 -14.97 -14.80 -6.23
N PRO A 130 -15.27 -15.71 -7.17
CA PRO A 130 -16.42 -15.62 -8.07
C PRO A 130 -17.78 -15.53 -7.37
N ASN A 131 -17.89 -16.04 -6.14
CA ASN A 131 -19.14 -16.06 -5.37
C ASN A 131 -19.22 -14.94 -4.32
N LYS A 132 -18.25 -14.02 -4.28
CA LYS A 132 -18.21 -12.95 -3.28
C LYS A 132 -18.88 -11.71 -3.86
N VAL A 133 -20.01 -11.34 -3.26
CA VAL A 133 -20.63 -10.03 -3.49
C VAL A 133 -20.02 -9.04 -2.50
N GLN A 134 -19.57 -7.90 -3.00
CA GLN A 134 -18.93 -6.86 -2.22
C GLN A 134 -19.53 -5.50 -2.59
N ARG A 135 -19.72 -4.64 -1.60
CA ARG A 135 -20.21 -3.28 -1.81
C ARG A 135 -19.05 -2.34 -2.05
N PHE A 136 -19.30 -1.28 -2.80
CA PHE A 136 -18.33 -0.21 -2.98
C PHE A 136 -17.97 0.41 -1.62
N THR A 137 -16.69 0.45 -1.27
CA THR A 137 -16.19 1.06 -0.03
C THR A 137 -14.79 1.62 -0.26
N ILE A 138 -14.50 2.78 0.33
CA ILE A 138 -13.16 3.35 0.30
C ILE A 138 -12.67 3.57 1.73
N THR A 139 -11.49 3.06 2.01
CA THR A 139 -10.82 3.18 3.31
C THR A 139 -9.47 3.88 3.11
N ALA A 140 -9.30 5.03 3.77
CA ALA A 140 -8.10 5.86 3.68
C ALA A 140 -7.39 5.91 5.04
N GLU A 141 -6.18 5.37 5.09
CA GLU A 141 -5.39 5.18 6.31
C GLU A 141 -4.11 6.01 6.24
N GLY A 142 -3.83 6.79 7.28
CA GLY A 142 -2.53 7.42 7.51
C GLY A 142 -1.77 6.77 8.67
N TYR A 143 -0.61 7.33 8.99
CA TYR A 143 0.23 6.84 10.08
C TYR A 143 -0.55 6.82 11.41
N GLY A 144 -0.58 5.65 12.05
CA GLY A 144 -1.24 5.45 13.34
C GLY A 144 -2.76 5.19 13.29
N ASP A 145 -3.39 5.28 12.11
CA ASP A 145 -4.80 4.91 11.95
C ASP A 145 -4.97 3.38 12.17
N PRO A 146 -6.12 2.93 12.71
CA PRO A 146 -6.40 1.51 12.88
C PRO A 146 -6.41 0.82 11.50
N ARG A 147 -5.40 -0.03 11.27
CA ARG A 147 -5.26 -0.77 10.02
C ARG A 147 -6.19 -1.99 9.97
N TYR A 148 -6.71 -2.29 8.78
CA TYR A 148 -7.38 -3.57 8.52
C TYR A 148 -6.38 -4.73 8.34
N PRO A 149 -6.69 -5.95 8.82
CA PRO A 149 -7.74 -6.20 9.80
C PRO A 149 -7.35 -5.57 11.13
N ALA A 150 -8.34 -5.09 11.89
CA ALA A 150 -8.09 -4.65 13.25
C ALA A 150 -7.32 -5.77 13.97
N LEU A 151 -6.12 -5.47 14.45
CA LEU A 151 -5.28 -6.44 15.14
C LEU A 151 -6.14 -7.12 16.22
N GLU A 152 -6.27 -8.44 16.17
CA GLU A 152 -7.00 -9.23 17.18
C GLU A 152 -6.42 -9.06 18.60
N ASP A 153 -5.33 -8.30 18.77
CA ASP A 153 -4.78 -7.91 20.07
C ASP A 153 -5.70 -6.96 20.87
N ALA A 154 -6.69 -6.34 20.24
CA ALA A 154 -7.75 -5.61 20.97
C ALA A 154 -8.66 -6.56 21.81
N HIS A 155 -8.64 -7.88 21.55
CA HIS A 155 -9.36 -8.86 22.35
C HIS A 155 -8.53 -9.48 23.49
N LEU A 156 -7.20 -9.36 23.46
CA LEU A 156 -6.35 -9.87 24.55
C LEU A 156 -6.38 -8.99 25.80
N LEU A 157 -6.61 -7.68 25.64
CA LEU A 157 -6.77 -6.76 26.78
C LEU A 157 -8.14 -6.87 27.48
N ASN A 158 -9.14 -7.50 26.85
CA ASN A 158 -10.46 -7.70 27.46
C ASN A 158 -10.66 -9.09 28.11
N THR A 159 -9.67 -9.98 28.05
CA THR A 159 -9.81 -11.37 28.55
C THR A 159 -9.16 -11.61 29.92
N LEU A 160 -8.79 -10.55 30.66
CA LEU A 160 -8.39 -10.66 32.08
C LEU A 160 -9.58 -10.59 33.07
N LYS A 161 -10.82 -10.63 32.58
CA LYS A 161 -12.04 -10.63 33.42
C LYS A 161 -13.04 -11.75 33.11
N SER A 162 -12.56 -12.97 32.81
CA SER A 162 -13.44 -14.14 32.88
C SER A 162 -12.62 -15.43 33.00
N SER A 163 -12.45 -15.88 34.24
CA SER A 163 -12.02 -17.24 34.55
C SER A 163 -13.13 -18.22 34.17
N THR A 164 -12.99 -18.86 33.00
CA THR A 164 -13.66 -20.15 32.76
C THR A 164 -12.81 -20.95 31.77
N LEU A 165 -12.32 -22.09 32.25
CA LEU A 165 -11.52 -23.07 31.51
C LEU A 165 -12.24 -23.47 30.21
N LYS A 166 -11.83 -22.90 29.07
CA LYS A 166 -12.26 -23.35 27.74
C LYS A 166 -11.16 -24.24 27.17
N ALA A 167 -11.59 -25.42 26.70
CA ALA A 167 -10.78 -26.45 26.07
C ALA A 167 -9.79 -25.88 25.02
N PRO A 168 -8.63 -26.53 24.79
CA PRO A 168 -7.66 -26.09 23.79
C PRO A 168 -8.35 -25.97 22.43
N SER A 169 -8.52 -24.72 21.98
CA SER A 169 -9.26 -24.40 20.77
C SER A 169 -8.49 -24.84 19.54
N ILE A 170 -9.16 -25.47 18.58
CA ILE A 170 -8.67 -25.89 17.23
C ILE A 170 -7.90 -24.76 16.50
N LYS A 171 -8.03 -23.50 16.93
CA LYS A 171 -7.24 -22.34 16.47
C LYS A 171 -5.73 -22.49 16.69
N SER A 172 -5.27 -23.31 17.64
CA SER A 172 -3.83 -23.52 17.91
C SER A 172 -3.13 -24.44 16.91
N SER A 173 -3.88 -25.25 16.14
CA SER A 173 -3.32 -26.19 15.14
C SER A 173 -3.38 -25.67 13.71
N MET A 174 -3.91 -24.47 13.49
CA MET A 174 -4.17 -23.96 12.15
C MET A 174 -2.93 -23.27 11.56
N SER A 175 -2.57 -23.61 10.33
CA SER A 175 -1.46 -22.96 9.63
C SER A 175 -1.77 -21.47 9.43
N GLN A 176 -0.74 -20.63 9.47
CA GLN A 176 -0.90 -19.19 9.21
C GLN A 176 -1.58 -18.91 7.87
N ARG A 177 -1.31 -19.75 6.86
CA ARG A 177 -1.96 -19.67 5.55
C ARG A 177 -3.48 -19.86 5.66
N GLU A 178 -3.92 -20.82 6.47
CA GLU A 178 -5.34 -21.10 6.60
C GLU A 178 -6.06 -20.01 7.42
N LYS A 179 -5.37 -19.44 8.43
CA LYS A 179 -5.86 -18.25 9.15
C LYS A 179 -6.07 -17.07 8.20
N ASP A 180 -5.08 -16.79 7.35
CA ASP A 180 -5.16 -15.70 6.38
C ASP A 180 -6.28 -15.92 5.35
N VAL A 181 -6.45 -17.16 4.86
CA VAL A 181 -7.55 -17.50 3.92
C VAL A 181 -8.92 -17.30 4.57
N ARG A 182 -9.07 -17.60 5.87
CA ARG A 182 -10.33 -17.36 6.60
C ARG A 182 -10.70 -15.89 6.73
N LEU A 183 -9.70 -15.01 6.84
CA LEU A 183 -9.93 -13.55 6.87
C LEU A 183 -10.31 -13.00 5.48
N GLY A 184 -10.09 -13.78 4.42
CA GLY A 184 -10.59 -13.51 3.08
C GLY A 184 -9.53 -12.92 2.14
N ALA A 185 -9.89 -12.80 0.86
CA ALA A 185 -8.97 -12.38 -0.20
C ALA A 185 -8.34 -11.00 0.04
N LEU A 186 -9.11 -10.04 0.57
CA LEU A 186 -8.62 -8.69 0.86
C LEU A 186 -7.48 -8.71 1.90
N HIS A 187 -7.59 -9.54 2.94
CA HIS A 187 -6.52 -9.70 3.93
C HIS A 187 -5.24 -10.24 3.29
N VAL A 188 -5.35 -11.25 2.43
CA VAL A 188 -4.21 -11.83 1.70
C VAL A 188 -3.57 -10.80 0.77
N GLN A 189 -4.39 -10.05 0.01
CA GLN A 189 -3.94 -8.99 -0.89
C GLN A 189 -3.20 -7.89 -0.13
N ARG A 190 -3.74 -7.43 1.00
CA ARG A 190 -3.11 -6.41 1.84
C ARG A 190 -1.80 -6.89 2.44
N LYS A 191 -1.78 -8.09 3.03
CA LYS A 191 -0.55 -8.68 3.58
C LYS A 191 0.53 -8.79 2.51
N ARG A 192 0.15 -9.09 1.26
CA ARG A 192 1.08 -9.12 0.13
C ARG A 192 1.59 -7.72 -0.22
N LEU A 193 0.71 -6.72 -0.30
CA LEU A 193 1.09 -5.33 -0.54
C LEU A 193 2.08 -4.85 0.51
N ASP A 194 1.80 -5.09 1.79
CA ASP A 194 2.68 -4.70 2.90
C ASP A 194 4.06 -5.35 2.77
N ALA A 195 4.13 -6.65 2.54
CA ALA A 195 5.39 -7.36 2.41
C ALA A 195 6.24 -6.86 1.21
N LEU A 196 5.59 -6.58 0.08
CA LEU A 196 6.28 -6.06 -1.10
C LEU A 196 6.70 -4.59 -0.91
N THR A 197 5.87 -3.79 -0.25
CA THR A 197 6.18 -2.40 0.12
C THR A 197 7.39 -2.35 1.02
N ASP A 198 7.42 -3.16 2.08
CA ASP A 198 8.54 -3.24 3.01
C ASP A 198 9.84 -3.61 2.30
N TYR A 199 9.77 -4.54 1.35
CA TYR A 199 10.92 -4.93 0.53
C TYR A 199 11.42 -3.74 -0.31
N ILE A 200 10.54 -3.07 -1.04
CA ILE A 200 10.88 -1.91 -1.89
C ILE A 200 11.46 -0.77 -1.04
N GLN A 201 10.82 -0.44 0.09
CA GLN A 201 11.27 0.65 0.96
C GLN A 201 12.64 0.35 1.59
N ARG A 202 12.92 -0.91 1.96
CA ARG A 202 14.26 -1.30 2.41
C ARG A 202 15.30 -1.16 1.30
N ASP A 203 14.95 -1.57 0.08
CA ASP A 203 15.84 -1.44 -1.07
C ASP A 203 16.13 0.03 -1.41
N PHE A 204 15.13 0.92 -1.35
CA PHE A 204 15.31 2.36 -1.51
C PHE A 204 16.19 2.97 -0.42
N LYS A 205 16.01 2.57 0.85
CA LYS A 205 16.87 3.01 1.95
C LYS A 205 18.32 2.56 1.76
N ASN A 206 18.52 1.32 1.31
CA ASN A 206 19.86 0.75 1.10
C ASN A 206 20.57 1.38 -0.11
N SER A 207 19.83 1.65 -1.18
CA SER A 207 20.37 2.30 -2.39
C SER A 207 20.49 3.82 -2.26
N GLY A 208 19.81 4.43 -1.28
CA GLY A 208 19.67 5.88 -1.16
C GLY A 208 18.78 6.50 -2.23
N PHE A 209 17.91 5.70 -2.85
CA PHE A 209 16.99 6.19 -3.88
C PHE A 209 15.89 7.08 -3.30
N VAL A 210 15.78 8.28 -3.86
CA VAL A 210 14.67 9.21 -3.62
C VAL A 210 14.14 9.65 -4.98
N MET A 211 12.84 9.45 -5.20
CA MET A 211 12.14 9.88 -6.40
C MET A 211 12.28 11.41 -6.51
N PRO A 212 12.80 11.93 -7.63
CA PRO A 212 12.88 13.36 -7.83
C PRO A 212 11.47 13.95 -7.87
N ALA A 213 11.33 15.17 -7.36
CA ALA A 213 10.08 15.90 -7.49
C ALA A 213 9.76 16.16 -8.97
N ASP A 214 8.47 16.14 -9.34
CA ASP A 214 8.05 16.30 -10.75
C ASP A 214 8.55 17.61 -11.40
N TRP A 215 8.86 18.66 -10.62
CA TRP A 215 9.46 19.90 -11.13
C TRP A 215 10.91 19.75 -11.60
N ALA A 216 11.63 18.74 -11.11
CA ALA A 216 13.03 18.49 -11.45
C ALA A 216 13.20 17.70 -12.77
N LEU A 217 12.08 17.32 -13.41
CA LEU A 217 12.05 16.63 -14.71
C LEU A 217 11.69 17.58 -15.87
N GLN A 218 11.54 18.89 -15.60
CA GLN A 218 11.38 19.95 -16.61
C GLN A 218 12.73 20.60 -16.95
#